data_AF-A0A940UUM3-F1
#
_entry.id   AF-A0A940UUM3-F1
#
_cell.length_a   1.000
_cell.length_b   1.000
_cell.length_c   1.000
_cell.angle_alpha   90.00
_cell.angle_beta   90.00
_cell.angle_gamma   90.00
#
_symmetry.space_group_name_H-M   'P 1'
#
loop_
_entity.id
_entity.type
_entity.pdbx_description
1 polymer ?
#
loop_
_entity_poly.entity_id
_entity_poly.type
_entity_poly.pdbx_seq_one_letter_code
_entity_poly.pdbx_strand_id
1 'polypeptide(L)'
;MFIWFFHRISGAALVILIGIKILTSYFLFGQDKKPDWALSLHRQPIIDALILILFTFHSIYGIRTIIMDFGYRNEKRLFMVANITASVISAFLLYMYFIIV
;
A
#
# COMPACT_ATOMS: atom_id res chain seq x y z
N MET A 1 16.34 11.42 5.42
CA MET A 1 15.73 10.88 6.67
C MET A 1 14.27 10.48 6.50
N PHE A 2 13.40 11.34 5.95
CA PHE A 2 11.97 11.00 5.75
C PHE A 2 11.71 9.68 5.02
N ILE A 3 12.32 9.47 3.85
CA ILE A 3 12.09 8.27 3.01
C ILE A 3 12.33 6.98 3.78
N TRP A 4 13.46 6.91 4.49
CA TRP A 4 13.85 5.75 5.28
C TRP A 4 12.84 5.47 6.40
N PHE A 5 12.41 6.52 7.12
CA PHE A 5 11.45 6.39 8.20
C PHE A 5 10.08 5.96 7.65
N PHE A 6 9.61 6.64 6.62
CA PHE A 6 8.36 6.32 5.94
C PHE A 6 8.36 4.89 5.41
N HIS A 7 9.44 4.42 4.77
CA HIS A 7 9.53 3.07 4.23
C HIS A 7 9.36 2.00 5.31
N ARG A 8 9.94 2.19 6.51
CA ARG A 8 9.78 1.27 7.64
C ARG A 8 8.37 1.28 8.22
N ILE A 9 7.83 2.47 8.49
CA ILE A 9 6.50 2.61 9.10
C ILE A 9 5.41 2.13 8.13
N SER A 10 5.52 2.46 6.84
CA SER A 10 4.60 1.94 5.81
C SER A 10 4.67 0.42 5.71
N GLY A 11 5.85 -0.18 5.78
CA GLY A 11 5.99 -1.64 5.79
C GLY A 11 5.30 -2.29 6.98
N ALA A 12 5.53 -1.77 8.20
CA ALA A 12 4.87 -2.26 9.41
C ALA A 12 3.33 -2.08 9.35
N ALA A 13 2.86 -0.94 8.85
CA ALA A 13 1.44 -0.69 8.67
C ALA A 13 0.82 -1.66 7.65
N LEU A 14 1.51 -1.94 6.53
CA LEU A 14 1.04 -2.87 5.51
C LEU A 14 0.92 -4.30 6.03
N VAL A 15 1.85 -4.75 6.88
CA VAL A 15 1.73 -6.07 7.55
C VAL A 15 0.40 -6.17 8.30
N ILE A 16 0.02 -5.13 9.03
CA ILE A 16 -1.24 -5.10 9.78
C ILE A 16 -2.44 -5.04 8.83
N LEU A 17 -2.45 -4.08 7.89
CA LEU A 17 -3.60 -3.83 7.01
C LEU A 17 -3.88 -5.01 6.08
N ILE A 18 -2.84 -5.57 5.45
CA ILE A 18 -2.97 -6.76 4.60
C ILE A 18 -3.30 -7.98 5.46
N GLY A 19 -2.72 -8.10 6.67
CA GLY A 19 -3.08 -9.15 7.62
C GLY A 19 -4.57 -9.15 7.96
N ILE A 20 -5.17 -7.97 8.18
CA ILE A 20 -6.62 -7.83 8.37
C ILE A 20 -7.39 -8.35 7.14
N LYS A 21 -6.99 -7.97 5.93
CA LYS A 21 -7.66 -8.43 4.69
C LYS A 21 -7.54 -9.94 4.50
N ILE A 22 -6.36 -10.53 4.74
CA ILE A 22 -6.14 -11.97 4.66
C ILE A 22 -7.00 -12.69 5.69
N LEU A 23 -6.97 -12.26 6.97
CA LEU A 23 -7.73 -12.87 8.04
C LEU A 23 -9.23 -12.85 7.75
N THR A 24 -9.76 -11.68 7.39
CA THR A 24 -11.19 -11.53 7.10
C THR A 24 -11.62 -12.31 5.85
N SER A 25 -10.77 -12.44 4.83
CA SER A 25 -11.02 -13.30 3.66
C SER A 25 -11.24 -14.76 4.02
N TYR A 26 -10.51 -15.33 4.99
CA TYR A 26 -10.74 -16.71 5.43
C TYR A 26 -12.18 -16.95 5.89
N PHE A 27 -12.76 -15.99 6.61
CA PHE A 27 -14.16 -16.08 7.05
C PHE A 27 -15.14 -15.86 5.90
N LEU A 28 -14.82 -14.98 4.95
CA LEU A 28 -15.73 -14.62 3.85
C LEU A 28 -15.80 -15.68 2.74
N PHE A 29 -14.74 -16.46 2.55
CA PHE A 29 -14.65 -17.52 1.55
C PHE A 29 -14.68 -18.94 2.13
N GLY A 30 -14.39 -19.12 3.41
CA GLY A 30 -14.26 -20.44 4.04
C GLY A 30 -15.45 -20.87 4.90
N GLN A 31 -16.48 -20.03 5.08
CA GLN A 31 -17.64 -20.35 5.91
C GLN A 31 -18.94 -19.97 5.20
N ASP A 32 -19.96 -20.85 5.32
CA ASP A 32 -21.29 -20.59 4.79
C ASP A 32 -21.97 -19.43 5.53
N LYS A 33 -21.81 -19.37 6.86
CA LYS A 33 -22.28 -18.27 7.70
C LYS A 33 -21.15 -17.28 7.96
N LYS A 34 -21.19 -16.15 7.25
CA LYS A 34 -20.17 -15.10 7.33
C LYS A 34 -20.39 -14.23 8.58
N PRO A 35 -19.39 -14.07 9.47
CA PRO A 35 -19.51 -13.18 10.61
C PRO A 35 -19.62 -11.71 10.18
N ASP A 36 -20.56 -10.97 10.78
CA ASP A 36 -20.80 -9.55 10.43
C ASP A 36 -19.57 -8.66 10.65
N TRP A 37 -18.80 -8.93 11.71
CA TRP A 37 -17.58 -8.17 12.00
C TRP A 37 -16.52 -8.34 10.91
N ALA A 38 -16.40 -9.55 10.34
CA ALA A 38 -15.41 -9.84 9.30
C ALA A 38 -15.81 -9.13 8.00
N LEU A 39 -17.11 -9.17 7.67
CA LEU A 39 -17.65 -8.46 6.52
C LEU A 39 -17.50 -6.94 6.66
N SER A 40 -17.86 -6.39 7.81
CA SER A 40 -17.78 -4.95 8.09
C SER A 40 -16.35 -4.44 8.00
N LEU A 41 -15.39 -5.16 8.58
CA LEU A 41 -13.98 -4.78 8.56
C LEU A 41 -13.36 -4.96 7.16
N HIS A 42 -13.69 -6.06 6.47
CA HIS A 42 -13.18 -6.32 5.12
C HIS A 42 -13.66 -5.30 4.09
N ARG A 43 -14.83 -4.68 4.30
CA ARG A 43 -15.40 -3.69 3.37
C ARG A 43 -15.08 -2.23 3.73
N GLN A 44 -14.25 -1.98 4.74
CA GLN A 44 -13.91 -0.61 5.12
C GLN A 44 -13.09 0.09 4.04
N PRO A 45 -13.62 1.14 3.39
CA PRO A 45 -12.95 1.77 2.25
C PRO A 45 -11.67 2.52 2.64
N ILE A 46 -11.60 2.99 3.89
CA ILE A 46 -10.40 3.62 4.41
C ILE A 46 -9.22 2.63 4.50
N ILE A 47 -9.49 1.36 4.81
CA ILE A 47 -8.45 0.32 4.85
C ILE A 47 -7.92 0.06 3.44
N ASP A 48 -8.81 -0.05 2.46
CA ASP A 48 -8.42 -0.25 1.06
C ASP A 48 -7.62 0.93 0.51
N ALA A 49 -8.10 2.16 0.73
CA ALA A 49 -7.39 3.36 0.31
C ALA A 49 -6.00 3.46 0.96
N LEU A 50 -5.88 3.17 2.26
CA LEU A 50 -4.60 3.13 2.96
C LEU A 50 -3.67 2.05 2.39
N ILE A 51 -4.16 0.85 2.11
CA ILE A 51 -3.36 -0.21 1.48
C ILE A 51 -2.86 0.26 0.12
N LEU A 52 -3.73 0.80 -0.74
CA LEU A 52 -3.35 1.25 -2.10
C LEU A 52 -2.26 2.31 -2.06
N ILE A 53 -2.40 3.32 -1.19
CA ILE A 53 -1.41 4.40 -1.03
C ILE A 53 -0.11 3.85 -0.43
N LEU A 54 -0.19 3.19 0.72
CA LEU A 54 1.00 2.75 1.46
C LEU A 54 1.79 1.71 0.67
N PHE A 55 1.10 0.75 0.02
CA PHE A 55 1.75 -0.27 -0.79
C PHE A 55 2.50 0.37 -1.96
N THR A 56 1.84 1.27 -2.69
CA THR A 56 2.45 1.96 -3.84
C THR A 56 3.70 2.74 -3.42
N PHE A 57 3.61 3.58 -2.39
CA PHE A 57 4.76 4.36 -1.92
C PHE A 57 5.86 3.47 -1.33
N HIS A 58 5.51 2.44 -0.56
CA HIS A 58 6.47 1.49 0.00
C HIS A 58 7.27 0.79 -1.11
N SER A 59 6.58 0.22 -2.10
CA SER A 59 7.21 -0.47 -3.22
C SER A 59 8.12 0.45 -4.04
N ILE A 60 7.67 1.66 -4.37
CA ILE A 60 8.47 2.61 -5.15
C ILE A 60 9.70 3.09 -4.37
N TYR A 61 9.60 3.31 -3.07
CA TYR A 61 10.76 3.64 -2.23
C TYR A 61 11.72 2.46 -2.02
N GLY A 62 11.20 1.23 -1.98
CA GLY A 62 12.02 0.02 -2.01
C GLY A 62 12.84 -0.06 -3.30
N ILE A 63 12.20 0.14 -4.46
CA ILE A 63 12.87 0.19 -5.77
C ILE A 63 13.91 1.31 -5.81
N ARG A 64 13.60 2.51 -5.28
CA ARG A 64 14.59 3.58 -5.15
C ARG A 64 15.82 3.12 -4.37
N THR A 65 15.63 2.42 -3.27
CA THR A 65 16.73 1.90 -2.45
C THR A 65 17.58 0.92 -3.25
N ILE A 66 16.95 -0.04 -3.93
CA ILE A 66 17.63 -1.01 -4.80
C ILE A 66 18.45 -0.30 -5.90
N ILE A 67 17.89 0.73 -6.56
CA ILE A 67 18.58 1.51 -7.60
C ILE A 67 19.81 2.24 -7.04
N MET A 68 19.71 2.77 -5.82
CA MET A 68 20.85 3.41 -5.16
C MET A 68 21.93 2.41 -4.78
N ASP A 69 21.54 1.21 -4.31
CA ASP A 69 22.46 0.13 -3.97
C ASP A 69 23.23 -0.36 -5.21
N PHE A 70 22.63 -0.28 -6.41
CA PHE A 70 23.31 -0.51 -7.69
C PHE A 70 24.21 0.65 -8.17
N GLY A 71 24.39 1.69 -7.36
CA GLY A 71 25.38 2.74 -7.60
C GLY A 71 24.84 4.02 -8.26
N TYR A 72 23.53 4.18 -8.41
CA TYR A 72 22.95 5.45 -8.87
C TYR A 72 23.11 6.54 -7.81
N ARG A 73 23.79 7.65 -8.15
CA ARG A 73 24.19 8.68 -7.17
C ARG A 73 23.31 9.95 -7.13
N ASN A 74 22.41 10.15 -8.09
CA ASN A 74 21.60 11.39 -8.13
C ASN A 74 20.31 11.26 -7.30
N GLU A 75 20.48 11.25 -5.98
CA GLU A 75 19.39 11.00 -5.02
C GLU A 75 18.20 11.96 -5.17
N LYS A 76 18.44 13.23 -5.48
CA LYS A 76 17.39 14.26 -5.62
C LYS A 76 16.48 13.95 -6.80
N ARG A 77 17.06 13.62 -7.96
CA ARG A 77 16.29 13.22 -9.15
C ARG A 77 15.50 11.94 -8.88
N LEU A 78 16.13 10.94 -8.27
CA LEU A 78 15.47 9.67 -7.97
C LEU A 78 14.34 9.83 -6.95
N PHE A 79 14.53 10.68 -5.94
CA PHE A 79 13.47 11.03 -5.00
C PHE A 79 12.28 11.70 -5.70
N MET A 80 12.54 12.67 -6.59
CA MET A 80 11.49 13.36 -7.32
C MET A 80 10.71 12.41 -8.23
N VAL A 81 11.42 11.58 -9.01
CA VAL A 81 10.80 10.57 -9.87
C VAL A 81 9.96 9.59 -9.04
N ALA A 82 10.53 9.05 -7.96
CA ALA A 82 9.82 8.13 -7.06
C ALA A 82 8.51 8.74 -6.52
N ASN A 83 8.53 9.99 -6.06
CA ASN A 83 7.32 10.64 -5.54
C ASN A 83 6.26 10.86 -6.63
N ILE A 84 6.67 11.36 -7.80
CA ILE A 84 5.74 11.62 -8.90
C ILE A 84 5.11 10.29 -9.36
N THR A 85 5.94 9.27 -9.58
CA THR A 85 5.46 7.94 -9.99
C THR A 85 4.53 7.33 -8.95
N ALA A 86 4.90 7.34 -7.66
CA ALA A 86 4.05 6.80 -6.60
C ALA A 86 2.73 7.57 -6.47
N SER A 87 2.76 8.90 -6.60
CA SER A 87 1.57 9.75 -6.52
C SER A 87 0.61 9.49 -7.68
N VAL A 88 1.12 9.41 -8.91
CA VAL A 88 0.31 9.15 -10.11
C VAL A 88 -0.33 7.76 -10.03
N ILE A 89 0.44 6.74 -9.67
CA ILE A 89 -0.08 5.37 -9.52
C ILE A 89 -1.12 5.32 -8.40
N SER A 90 -0.85 5.93 -7.24
CA SER A 90 -1.80 5.94 -6.12
C SER A 90 -3.10 6.65 -6.51
N ALA A 91 -3.01 7.81 -7.16
CA ALA A 91 -4.18 8.56 -7.61
C ALA A 91 -5.02 7.76 -8.63
N PHE A 92 -4.36 7.10 -9.58
CA PHE A 92 -5.02 6.22 -10.54
C PHE A 92 -5.72 5.04 -9.84
N LEU A 93 -5.04 4.36 -8.91
CA LEU A 93 -5.63 3.24 -8.17
C LEU A 93 -6.81 3.66 -7.30
N LEU A 94 -6.73 4.83 -6.64
CA LEU A 94 -7.85 5.37 -5.87
C LEU A 94 -9.02 5.76 -6.78
N TYR A 95 -8.74 6.35 -7.94
CA TYR A 95 -9.77 6.66 -8.93
C TYR A 95 -10.50 5.37 -9.38
N MET A 96 -9.73 4.33 -9.74
CA MET A 96 -10.29 3.02 -10.09
C MET A 96 -11.16 2.47 -8.94
N TYR A 97 -10.66 2.52 -7.70
CA TYR A 97 -11.35 1.98 -6.53
C TYR A 97 -12.65 2.71 -6.19
N PHE A 98 -12.70 4.04 -6.29
CA PHE A 98 -13.88 4.81 -5.87
C PHE A 98 -14.91 5.07 -6.98
N ILE A 99 -14.51 4.98 -8.25
CA ILE A 99 -15.36 5.36 -9.38
C ILE A 99 -15.77 4.16 -10.23
N ILE A 100 -14.92 3.13 -10.33
CA ILE A 100 -15.15 2.00 -11.24
C ILE A 100 -15.61 0.74 -10.51
N VAL A 101 -15.10 0.51 -9.30
CA VAL A 101 -15.44 -0.65 -8.45
C VAL A 101 -16.59 -0.31 -7.51
#